data_AF-A0A645GV14-F1
#
_entry.id   AF-A0A645GV14-F1
#
_cell.length_a   1.000
_cell.length_b   1.000
_cell.length_c   1.000
_cell.angle_alpha   90.00
_cell.angle_beta   90.00
_cell.angle_gamma   90.00
#
_symmetry.space_group_name_H-M   'P 1'
#
loop_
_entity.id
_entity.type
_entity.pdbx_description
1 polymer ?
#
loop_
_entity_poly.entity_id
_entity_poly.type
_entity_poly.pdbx_seq_one_letter_code
_entity_poly.pdbx_strand_id
1 'polypeptide(L)' 'MLVKIEDGFYLNSQHIIAIRVSKNATDGNFAVLIEYTPNNIQAMGSYQKNFASKLEAEIYLQNLHQHISKT' A
#
# COMPACT_ATOMS: atom_id res chain seq x y z
N MET A 1 -11.09 -9.07 0.25
CA MET A 1 -10.21 -10.26 0.32
C MET A 1 -9.00 -9.91 1.18
N LEU A 2 -8.59 -10.78 2.12
CA LEU A 2 -7.51 -10.48 3.07
C LEU A 2 -6.14 -10.66 2.39
N VAL A 3 -5.39 -9.56 2.20
CA VAL A 3 -4.02 -9.62 1.69
C VAL A 3 -3.05 -9.49 2.87
N LYS A 4 -2.20 -10.50 3.08
CA LYS A 4 -1.13 -10.49 4.08
C LYS A 4 0.05 -9.69 3.53
N ILE A 5 0.55 -8.73 4.30
CA ILE A 5 1.85 -8.10 4.07
C ILE A 5 2.72 -8.41 5.30
N GLU A 6 3.96 -8.82 5.10
CA GLU A 6 4.88 -9.29 6.16
C GLU A 6 5.04 -8.29 7.31
N ASP A 7 5.21 -8.84 8.53
CA ASP A 7 5.25 -8.12 9.82
C ASP A 7 3.99 -7.35 10.24
N GLY A 8 2.83 -7.89 9.86
CA GLY A 8 1.69 -7.99 10.77
C GLY A 8 0.64 -6.89 10.72
N PHE A 9 -0.17 -6.85 9.66
CA PHE A 9 -1.62 -6.55 9.72
C PHE A 9 -2.28 -6.84 8.36
N TYR A 10 -3.59 -7.06 8.36
CA TYR A 10 -4.38 -7.29 7.15
C TYR A 10 -4.87 -5.96 6.57
N LEU A 11 -4.57 -5.71 5.30
CA LEU A 11 -5.14 -4.59 4.57
C LEU A 11 -6.25 -5.12 3.66
N ASN A 12 -7.50 -4.85 4.02
CA ASN A 12 -8.64 -5.19 3.18
C ASN A 12 -8.76 -4.13 2.06
N SER A 13 -8.73 -4.59 0.82
CA SER A 13 -8.87 -3.72 -0.37
C SER A 13 -10.10 -2.83 -0.33
N GLN A 14 -11.20 -3.30 0.25
CA GLN A 14 -12.45 -2.54 0.39
C GLN A 14 -12.34 -1.33 1.31
N HIS A 15 -11.33 -1.29 2.18
CA HIS A 15 -11.13 -0.19 3.13
C HIS A 15 -10.01 0.76 2.70
N ILE A 16 -9.39 0.54 1.53
CA ILE A 16 -8.41 1.47 0.96
C ILE A 16 -9.15 2.75 0.58
N ILE A 17 -8.65 3.87 1.09
CA ILE A 17 -9.10 5.22 0.74
C ILE A 17 -8.28 5.73 -0.44
N ALA A 18 -6.95 5.63 -0.34
CA ALA A 18 -6.04 6.14 -1.36
C ALA A 18 -4.71 5.39 -1.39
N ILE A 19 -4.08 5.37 -2.57
CA ILE A 19 -2.71 4.90 -2.77
C ILE A 19 -1.94 6.04 -3.41
N ARG A 20 -0.82 6.44 -2.81
CA ARG A 20 0.05 7.51 -3.30
C ARG A 20 1.45 6.98 -3.52
N VAL A 21 2.08 7.44 -4.60
CA VAL A 21 3.46 7.10 -4.93
C VAL A 21 4.26 8.39 -4.96
N SER A 22 5.36 8.42 -4.23
CA SER A 22 6.28 9.55 -4.23
C SER A 22 7.71 9.05 -4.39
N LYS A 23 8.53 9.80 -5.13
CA LYS A 23 9.98 9.60 -5.14
C LYS A 23 10.60 10.59 -4.14
N ASN A 24 11.33 10.08 -3.17
CA ASN A 24 12.10 10.92 -2.27
C ASN A 24 13.27 11.54 -3.04
N ALA A 25 13.35 12.86 -3.01
CA ALA A 25 14.37 13.62 -3.74
C ALA A 25 15.78 13.45 -3.14
N THR A 26 15.87 13.04 -1.87
CA THR A 26 17.13 12.97 -1.12
C THR A 26 17.89 11.67 -1.38
N ASP A 27 17.19 10.53 -1.33
CA ASP A 27 17.78 9.19 -1.48
C ASP A 27 17.38 8.50 -2.79
N GLY A 28 16.49 9.12 -3.59
CA GLY A 28 15.98 8.55 -4.83
C GLY A 28 15.00 7.39 -4.65
N ASN A 29 14.69 7.01 -3.42
CA ASN A 29 13.81 5.89 -3.10
C ASN A 29 12.35 6.22 -3.41
N PHE A 30 11.58 5.19 -3.70
CA PHE A 30 10.15 5.29 -3.96
C PHE A 30 9.39 4.88 -2.71
N ALA A 31 8.45 5.71 -2.27
CA ALA A 31 7.51 5.39 -1.21
C ALA A 31 6.13 5.15 -1.81
N VAL A 32 5.53 4.00 -1.46
CA VAL A 32 4.11 3.72 -1.69
C VAL A 32 3.39 3.85 -0.35
N LEU A 33 2.49 4.83 -0.27
CA LEU A 33 1.65 5.10 0.89
C LEU A 33 0.22 4.64 0.61
N ILE A 34 -0.35 3.85 1.52
CA ILE A 34 -1.72 3.35 1.47
C ILE A 34 -2.49 3.89 2.67
N GLU A 35 -3.52 4.67 2.40
CA GLU A 35 -4.45 5.20 3.40
C GLU A 35 -5.68 4.28 3.47
N TYR A 36 -6.10 3.89 4.67
CA TYR A 36 -7.21 2.94 4.85
C TYR A 36 -8.03 3.19 6.12
N THR A 37 -9.24 2.61 6.17
CA THR A 37 -10.11 2.59 7.36
C THR A 37 -10.01 1.24 8.09
N PRO A 38 -9.41 1.14 9.28
CA PRO A 38 -9.42 -0.08 10.06
C PRO A 38 -10.86 -0.44 10.47
N ASN A 39 -11.17 -1.74 10.45
CA ASN A 39 -12.52 -2.31 10.55
C ASN A 39 -13.31 -2.04 11.85
N ASN A 40 -12.87 -1.14 12.75
CA ASN A 40 -13.59 -0.93 14.03
C ASN A 40 -13.46 0.45 14.70
N ILE A 41 -12.81 1.46 14.12
CA ILE A 41 -12.68 2.76 14.80
C ILE A 41 -12.71 3.85 13.75
N GLN A 42 -13.28 5.01 14.07
CA GLN A 42 -13.23 6.27 13.31
C GLN A 42 -11.78 6.82 13.12
N ALA A 43 -10.78 5.94 13.03
CA ALA A 43 -9.38 6.25 12.87
C ALA A 43 -8.97 5.96 11.42
N MET A 44 -8.20 6.86 10.82
CA MET A 44 -7.52 6.59 9.55
C MET A 44 -6.18 5.92 9.86
N GLY A 45 -5.89 4.83 9.14
CA GLY A 45 -4.59 4.17 9.17
C GLY A 45 -3.80 4.49 7.91
N SER A 46 -2.47 4.51 8.03
CA SER A 46 -1.56 4.64 6.89
C SER A 46 -0.49 3.57 6.94
N TYR A 47 -0.26 2.88 5.83
CA TYR A 47 0.86 1.97 5.62
C TYR A 47 1.81 2.54 4.57
N GLN A 48 3.10 2.53 4.85
CA GLN A 48 4.12 2.96 3.89
C GLN A 48 5.11 1.82 3.63
N LYS A 49 5.42 1.59 2.36
CA LYS A 49 6.52 0.73 1.93
C LYS A 49 7.48 1.50 1.05
N ASN A 50 8.77 1.42 1.37
CA ASN A 50 9.85 2.04 0.61
C ASN A 50 10.50 1.03 -0.32
N PHE A 51 10.92 1.48 -1.49
CA PHE A 51 11.57 0.70 -2.54
C PHE A 51 12.78 1.46 -3.06
N ALA A 52 13.90 0.75 -3.26
CA ALA A 52 15.09 1.34 -3.86
C ALA A 52 14.94 1.48 -5.40
N SER A 53 14.13 0.62 -6.01
CA SER A 53 13.91 0.61 -7.46
C SER A 53 12.49 0.99 -7.85
N LYS A 54 12.38 1.77 -8.94
CA LYS A 54 11.10 2.07 -9.59
C LYS A 54 10.37 0.79 -10.00
N LEU A 55 11.11 -0.17 -10.57
CA LEU A 55 10.56 -1.43 -11.07
C LEU A 55 9.93 -2.24 -9.94
N GLU A 56 10.57 -2.29 -8.76
CA GLU A 56 10.03 -3.00 -7.60
C GLU A 56 8.73 -2.37 -7.10
N ALA A 57 8.67 -1.04 -7.07
CA ALA A 57 7.45 -0.30 -6.71
C ALA A 57 6.32 -0.57 -7.71
N GLU A 58 6.62 -0.59 -9.02
CA GLU A 58 5.64 -0.90 -10.07
C GLU A 58 5.11 -2.33 -9.97
N ILE A 59 5.99 -3.32 -9.74
CA ILE A 59 5.60 -4.72 -9.52
C ILE A 59 4.68 -4.85 -8.30
N TYR A 60 5.03 -4.18 -7.19
CA TYR A 60 4.19 -4.16 -6.00
C TYR A 60 2.79 -3.57 -6.29
N LEU A 61 2.71 -2.45 -7.00
CA LEU A 61 1.45 -1.80 -7.35
C LEU A 61 0.60 -2.66 -8.30
N GLN A 62 1.20 -3.32 -9.27
CA GLN A 62 0.49 -4.26 -10.15
C GLN A 62 -0.10 -5.44 -9.38
N ASN A 63 0.69 -6.01 -8.47
CA ASN A 63 0.21 -7.09 -7.60
C ASN A 63 -0.95 -6.61 -6.72
N LEU A 64 -0.82 -5.43 -6.09
CA LEU A 64 -1.88 -4.84 -5.29
C LEU A 64 -3.15 -4.59 -6.11
N HIS A 65 -3.03 -4.01 -7.31
CA HIS A 65 -4.14 -3.79 -8.22
C HIS A 65 -4.86 -5.09 -8.61
N GLN A 66 -4.12 -6.16 -8.89
CA GLN A 66 -4.71 -7.47 -9.18
C GLN A 66 -5.50 -8.02 -7.99
N HIS A 67 -5.01 -7.83 -6.76
CA HIS A 67 -5.74 -8.27 -5.57
C HIS A 67 -6.98 -7.43 -5.30
N ILE A 68 -6.94 -6.11 -5.57
CA ILE A 68 -8.10 -5.23 -5.47
C ILE A 68 -9.16 -5.62 -6.52
N SER A 69 -8.75 -5.78 -7.78
CA SER A 69 -9.64 -6.01 -8.93
C SER A 69 -10.30 -7.38 -8.98
N LYS A 70 -9.76 -8.37 -8.24
CA LYS A 70 -10.35 -9.72 -8.11
C LYS A 70 -11.45 -9.80 -7.03
N THR A 71 -11.72 -8.70 -6.34
CA THR A 71 -12.76 -8.60 -5.30
C THR A 71 -14.06 -8.11 -5.91
#